data_AF-M0LTS0-F1
#
_entry.id   AF-M0LTS0-F1
#
_cell.length_a   1.000
_cell.length_b   1.000
_cell.length_c   1.000
_cell.angle_alpha   90.00
_cell.angle_beta   90.00
_cell.angle_gamma   90.00
#
_symmetry.space_group_name_H-M   'P 1'
#
loop_
_entity.id
_entity.type
_entity.pdbx_description
1 polymer ?
#
loop_
_entity_poly.entity_id
_entity_poly.type
_entity_poly.pdbx_seq_one_letter_code
_entity_poly.pdbx_strand_id
1 'polypeptide(L)'
;MELGYRVSVPTSGHCPYDLVLDTDDELLKIQVKHATLRDDERMLRCSLKRSNPNATGTNDSYYGANEVDAYLIFCPEKETLYWIDFDDAPAANVVLRFESSVDHPGIRWADEYEL
;
A
#
# COMPACT_ATOMS: atom_id res chain seq x y z
N MET A 1 -1.51 14.30 -9.12
CA MET A 1 -0.70 15.53 -9.31
C MET A 1 -1.20 16.68 -8.44
N GLU A 2 -2.35 16.56 -7.78
CA GLU A 2 -2.87 17.59 -6.88
C GLU A 2 -1.97 17.86 -5.67
N LEU A 3 -1.22 16.85 -5.21
CA LEU A 3 -0.22 16.99 -4.14
C LEU A 3 1.11 17.64 -4.59
N GLY A 4 1.24 18.08 -5.84
CA GLY A 4 2.42 18.81 -6.33
C GLY A 4 3.67 17.97 -6.65
N TYR A 5 3.68 16.68 -6.32
CA TYR A 5 4.82 15.81 -6.61
C TYR A 5 4.96 15.42 -8.09
N ARG A 6 6.22 15.26 -8.53
CA ARG A 6 6.56 14.69 -9.84
C ARG A 6 6.47 13.16 -9.76
N VAL A 7 5.88 12.55 -10.77
CA VAL A 7 5.66 11.09 -10.82
C VAL A 7 6.22 10.53 -12.12
N SER A 8 7.00 9.45 -12.01
CA SER A 8 7.50 8.67 -13.15
C SER A 8 6.90 7.27 -13.13
N VAL A 9 6.54 6.74 -14.30
CA VAL A 9 6.00 5.38 -14.44
C VAL A 9 7.04 4.52 -15.18
N PRO A 10 7.42 3.34 -14.64
CA PRO A 10 8.35 2.45 -15.31
C PRO A 10 7.76 1.94 -16.63
N THR A 11 8.59 1.89 -17.67
CA THR A 11 8.18 1.42 -19.00
C THR A 11 8.25 -0.09 -19.17
N SER A 12 8.86 -0.82 -18.22
CA SER A 12 8.95 -2.28 -18.22
C SER A 12 7.92 -2.93 -17.30
N GLY A 13 7.16 -3.90 -17.80
CA GLY A 13 6.11 -4.61 -17.05
C GLY A 13 6.59 -5.59 -15.96
N HIS A 14 7.90 -5.63 -15.66
CA HIS A 14 8.48 -6.50 -14.64
C HIS A 14 9.06 -5.73 -13.43
N CYS A 15 8.69 -4.47 -13.27
CA CYS A 15 9.12 -3.68 -12.11
C CYS A 15 8.36 -4.11 -10.84
N PRO A 16 9.04 -4.15 -9.68
CA PRO A 16 8.41 -4.45 -8.40
C PRO A 16 7.66 -3.25 -7.80
N TYR A 17 7.59 -2.12 -8.50
CA TYR A 17 6.89 -0.90 -8.11
C TYR A 17 6.10 -0.38 -9.32
N ASP A 18 5.03 0.37 -9.07
CA ASP A 18 4.15 0.90 -10.12
C ASP A 18 4.53 2.33 -10.52
N LEU A 19 5.13 3.10 -9.61
CA LEU A 19 5.55 4.47 -9.87
C LEU A 19 6.77 4.85 -9.04
N VAL A 20 7.47 5.90 -9.48
CA VAL A 20 8.52 6.57 -8.71
C VAL A 20 8.04 7.97 -8.40
N LEU A 21 7.99 8.31 -7.12
CA LEU A 21 7.70 9.65 -6.63
C LEU A 21 9.02 10.42 -6.51
N ASP A 22 9.04 11.64 -7.01
CA ASP A 22 10.18 12.55 -6.91
C ASP A 22 9.80 13.71 -6.00
N THR A 23 10.48 13.78 -4.84
CA THR A 23 10.22 14.72 -3.75
C THR A 23 11.17 15.92 -3.77
N ASP A 24 11.90 16.14 -4.87
CA ASP A 24 13.08 17.03 -4.99
C ASP A 24 14.32 16.58 -4.18
N ASP A 25 14.14 15.96 -3.01
CA ASP A 25 15.22 15.43 -2.19
C ASP A 25 15.61 13.99 -2.56
N GLU A 26 14.63 13.15 -2.90
CA GLU A 26 14.84 11.74 -3.21
C GLU A 26 13.84 11.17 -4.22
N LEU A 27 14.15 9.96 -4.71
CA LEU A 27 13.30 9.18 -5.58
C LEU A 27 12.79 7.95 -4.84
N LEU A 28 11.48 7.91 -4.58
CA LEU A 28 10.82 6.84 -3.84
C LEU A 28 10.11 5.90 -4.81
N LYS A 29 10.44 4.61 -4.78
CA LYS A 29 9.75 3.54 -5.52
C LYS A 29 8.49 3.14 -4.77
N ILE A 30 7.34 3.36 -5.37
CA ILE A 30 6.04 3.16 -4.75
C ILE A 30 5.31 2.01 -5.42
N GLN A 31 4.86 1.06 -4.60
CA GLN A 31 3.93 0.02 -5.03
C GLN A 31 2.50 0.47 -4.72
N VAL A 32 1.66 0.55 -5.74
CA VAL A 32 0.25 0.88 -5.60
C VAL A 32 -0.53 -0.40 -5.31
N LYS A 33 -1.48 -0.33 -4.38
CA LYS A 33 -2.41 -1.42 -4.09
C LYS A 33 -3.83 -0.90 -3.97
N HIS A 34 -4.78 -1.77 -4.32
CA HIS A 34 -6.19 -1.51 -4.09
C HIS A 34 -6.63 -2.15 -2.77
N ALA A 35 -7.27 -1.38 -1.90
CA ALA A 35 -7.93 -1.88 -0.71
C ALA A 35 -9.40 -2.19 -0.98
N THR A 36 -9.98 -2.96 -0.07
CA THR A 36 -11.43 -3.16 0.01
C THR A 36 -11.88 -2.90 1.43
N LEU A 37 -13.04 -2.29 1.59
CA LEU A 37 -13.69 -2.12 2.89
C LEU A 37 -14.16 -3.47 3.44
N ARG A 38 -14.13 -3.60 4.76
CA ARG A 38 -14.51 -4.79 5.53
C ARG A 38 -15.23 -4.39 6.81
N ASP A 39 -15.94 -5.36 7.38
CA ASP A 39 -16.64 -5.21 8.66
C ASP A 39 -17.57 -3.98 8.67
N ASP A 40 -18.49 -3.93 7.70
CA ASP A 40 -19.45 -2.82 7.57
C ASP A 40 -18.75 -1.46 7.45
N GLU A 41 -17.69 -1.40 6.63
CA GLU A 41 -16.89 -0.20 6.34
C GLU A 41 -16.05 0.34 7.51
N ARG A 42 -15.94 -0.41 8.62
CA ARG A 42 -15.14 -0.01 9.80
C ARG A 42 -13.64 -0.20 9.64
N MET A 43 -13.21 -0.97 8.66
CA MET A 43 -11.79 -1.15 8.37
C MET A 43 -11.56 -1.38 6.88
N LEU A 44 -10.37 -1.03 6.41
CA LEU A 44 -9.89 -1.41 5.09
C LEU A 44 -8.84 -2.50 5.22
N ARG A 45 -8.86 -3.46 4.30
CA ARG A 45 -7.85 -4.52 4.23
C ARG A 45 -7.22 -4.55 2.85
N CYS A 46 -5.90 -4.63 2.84
CA CYS A 46 -5.12 -4.75 1.62
C CYS A 46 -4.03 -5.82 1.75
N SER A 47 -3.78 -6.53 0.65
CA SER A 47 -2.71 -7.53 0.52
C SER A 47 -1.46 -6.85 -0.03
N LEU A 48 -0.39 -6.83 0.76
CA LEU A 48 0.90 -6.26 0.38
C LEU A 48 1.83 -7.27 -0.32
N LYS A 49 1.50 -8.56 -0.30
CA LYS A 49 2.23 -9.58 -1.05
C LYS A 49 2.05 -9.47 -2.58
N ARG A 50 3.01 -10.04 -3.30
CA ARG A 50 2.91 -10.34 -4.73
C ARG A 50 2.41 -11.77 -4.90
N SER A 51 1.22 -11.93 -5.47
CA SER A 51 0.68 -13.25 -5.79
C SER A 51 0.96 -13.55 -7.26
N ASN A 52 1.75 -14.60 -7.52
CA ASN A 52 2.01 -15.10 -8.85
C ASN A 52 1.30 -16.45 -9.02
N PRO A 53 0.14 -16.49 -9.72
CA PRO A 53 -0.53 -17.74 -10.03
C PRO A 53 0.36 -18.57 -10.96
N ASN A 54 0.58 -19.83 -10.62
CA ASN A 54 1.25 -20.81 -11.46
C ASN A 54 0.36 -22.04 -11.68
N ALA A 55 0.73 -22.91 -12.62
CA ALA A 55 -0.07 -24.09 -12.98
C ALA A 55 -0.29 -25.10 -11.83
N THR A 56 0.46 -24.97 -10.72
CA THR A 56 0.45 -25.88 -9.56
C THR A 56 -0.03 -25.22 -8.27
N GLY A 57 -0.38 -23.94 -8.28
CA GLY A 57 -0.77 -23.16 -7.11
C GLY A 57 -0.41 -21.68 -7.21
N THR A 58 -0.61 -20.92 -6.13
CA THR A 58 -0.18 -19.51 -6.05
C THR A 58 1.14 -19.46 -5.31
N ASN A 59 2.19 -18.91 -5.94
CA ASN A 59 3.42 -18.60 -5.23
C ASN A 59 3.35 -17.14 -4.75
N ASP A 60 3.23 -16.98 -3.44
CA ASP A 60 3.22 -15.68 -2.79
C ASP A 60 4.66 -15.27 -2.45
N SER A 61 5.07 -14.09 -2.91
CA SER A 61 6.35 -13.48 -2.55
C SER A 61 6.14 -12.12 -1.89
N TYR A 62 7.10 -11.72 -1.06
CA TYR A 62 7.09 -10.44 -0.35
C TYR A 62 8.08 -9.48 -1.02
N TYR A 63 7.79 -8.19 -0.97
CA TYR A 63 8.72 -7.16 -1.42
C TYR A 63 9.81 -6.95 -0.35
N GLY A 64 11.02 -6.65 -0.78
CA GLY A 64 12.11 -6.18 0.08
C GLY A 64 12.23 -4.65 0.10
N ALA A 65 12.90 -4.11 1.13
CA ALA A 65 13.18 -2.68 1.26
C ALA A 65 14.00 -2.11 0.08
N ASN A 66 14.77 -2.96 -0.61
CA ASN A 66 15.50 -2.56 -1.81
C ASN A 66 14.60 -2.49 -3.07
N GLU A 67 13.40 -3.05 -3.03
CA GLU A 67 12.46 -3.09 -4.16
C GLU A 67 11.42 -1.97 -4.11
N VAL A 68 10.91 -1.67 -2.91
CA VAL A 68 9.81 -0.74 -2.68
C VAL A 68 10.11 0.06 -1.41
N ASP A 69 9.98 1.38 -1.48
CA ASP A 69 10.24 2.28 -0.36
C ASP A 69 8.95 2.59 0.42
N ALA A 70 7.79 2.60 -0.26
CA ALA A 70 6.49 2.73 0.38
C ALA A 70 5.35 2.11 -0.44
N TYR A 71 4.21 1.86 0.23
CA TYR A 71 2.97 1.41 -0.37
C TYR A 71 1.96 2.55 -0.43
N LEU A 72 1.36 2.75 -1.61
CA LEU A 72 0.23 3.65 -1.79
C LEU A 72 -1.05 2.82 -1.96
N ILE A 73 -1.97 2.94 -1.02
CA ILE A 73 -3.20 2.17 -0.98
C ILE A 73 -4.36 3.05 -1.39
N PHE A 74 -5.02 2.70 -2.49
CA PHE A 74 -6.23 3.36 -2.92
C PHE A 74 -7.47 2.60 -2.44
N CYS A 75 -8.38 3.29 -1.74
CA CYS A 75 -9.69 2.78 -1.34
C CYS A 75 -10.76 3.43 -2.23
N PRO A 76 -11.23 2.75 -3.31
CA PRO A 76 -12.17 3.35 -4.25
C PRO A 76 -13.52 3.70 -3.61
N GLU A 77 -13.96 2.98 -2.58
CA GLU A 77 -15.22 3.23 -1.89
C GLU A 77 -15.24 4.56 -1.10
N LYS A 78 -14.07 5.02 -0.62
CA LYS A 78 -13.91 6.29 0.08
C LYS A 78 -13.27 7.39 -0.79
N GLU A 79 -12.83 7.03 -2.00
CA GLU A 79 -12.05 7.89 -2.89
C GLU A 79 -10.77 8.45 -2.25
N THR A 80 -10.19 7.68 -1.31
CA THR A 80 -9.06 8.10 -0.47
C THR A 80 -7.80 7.29 -0.76
N LEU A 81 -6.65 7.93 -0.59
CA LEU A 81 -5.32 7.32 -0.67
C LEU A 81 -4.69 7.23 0.73
N TYR A 82 -4.04 6.12 1.01
CA TYR A 82 -3.29 5.89 2.23
C TYR A 82 -1.83 5.59 1.91
N TRP A 83 -0.90 6.31 2.53
CA TRP A 83 0.53 6.12 2.40
C TRP A 83 1.08 5.32 3.57
N ILE A 84 1.85 4.25 3.30
CA ILE A 84 2.50 3.47 4.35
C ILE A 84 3.95 3.23 3.96
N ASP A 85 4.88 3.69 4.79
CA ASP A 85 6.31 3.43 4.59
C ASP A 85 6.61 1.93 4.68
N PHE A 86 7.58 1.46 3.89
CA PHE A 86 7.92 0.04 3.85
C PHE A 86 8.30 -0.51 5.23
N ASP A 87 9.01 0.27 6.04
CA ASP A 87 9.48 -0.13 7.37
C ASP A 87 8.35 -0.24 8.41
N ASP A 88 7.25 0.49 8.23
CA ASP A 88 6.05 0.37 9.09
C ASP A 88 5.04 -0.66 8.55
N ALA A 89 5.14 -1.00 7.26
CA ALA A 89 4.23 -1.92 6.61
C ALA A 89 4.41 -3.38 7.11
N PRO A 90 3.32 -4.09 7.42
CA PRO A 90 3.38 -5.53 7.69
C PRO A 90 3.71 -6.30 6.40
N ALA A 91 4.49 -7.38 6.50
CA ALA A 91 4.97 -8.10 5.31
C ALA A 91 3.87 -8.61 4.36
N ALA A 92 2.70 -9.01 4.86
CA ALA A 92 1.70 -9.73 4.08
C ALA A 92 0.39 -8.96 3.83
N ASN A 93 -0.22 -8.43 4.89
CA ASN A 93 -1.52 -7.75 4.82
C ASN A 93 -1.50 -6.57 5.76
N VAL A 94 -2.00 -5.43 5.30
CA VAL A 94 -2.29 -4.29 6.16
C VAL A 94 -3.79 -4.17 6.39
N VAL A 95 -4.14 -3.79 7.60
CA VAL A 95 -5.50 -3.47 8.02
C VAL A 95 -5.44 -2.10 8.66
N LEU A 96 -6.11 -1.12 8.05
CA LEU A 96 -6.31 0.19 8.66
C LEU A 96 -7.74 0.26 9.18
N ARG A 97 -7.93 0.79 10.39
CA ARG A 97 -9.24 0.88 11.04
C ARG A 97 -9.72 2.33 11.05
N PHE A 98 -11.01 2.50 10.79
CA PHE A 98 -11.74 3.76 10.99
C PHE A 98 -12.40 3.77 12.36
N GLU A 99 -12.87 2.60 12.79
CA GLU A 99 -13.53 2.42 14.09
C GLU A 99 -13.01 1.15 14.77
N SER A 100 -12.99 1.15 16.10
CA SER A 100 -12.77 -0.08 16.85
C SER A 100 -13.51 -0.11 18.16
N SER A 101 -14.09 -1.28 18.47
CA SER A 101 -14.65 -1.59 19.79
C SER A 101 -13.57 -2.04 20.79
N VAL A 102 -12.35 -2.29 20.31
CA VAL A 102 -11.21 -2.71 21.12
C VAL A 102 -10.11 -1.68 20.97
N ASP A 103 -9.59 -1.20 22.09
CA ASP A 103 -8.41 -0.36 22.12
C ASP A 103 -7.16 -1.24 22.23
N HIS A 104 -6.28 -1.17 21.24
CA HIS A 104 -5.03 -1.94 21.21
C HIS A 104 -3.94 -1.11 20.52
N PRO A 105 -2.73 -0.98 21.10
CA PRO A 105 -1.65 -0.15 20.56
C PRO A 105 -1.07 -0.63 19.22
N GLY A 106 -1.60 -1.73 18.67
CA GLY A 106 -1.18 -2.29 17.38
C GLY A 106 -2.19 -2.02 16.26
N ILE A 107 -3.24 -1.26 16.56
CA ILE A 107 -4.18 -0.79 15.56
C ILE A 107 -3.50 0.32 14.77
N ARG A 108 -3.53 0.17 13.45
CA ARG A 108 -3.19 1.24 12.51
C ARG A 108 -4.46 2.00 12.20
N TRP A 109 -4.57 3.26 12.64
CA TRP A 109 -5.74 4.08 12.36
C TRP A 109 -5.64 4.67 10.97
N ALA A 110 -6.71 4.60 10.18
CA ALA A 110 -6.67 5.03 8.78
C ALA A 110 -6.29 6.52 8.66
N ASP A 111 -6.74 7.36 9.59
CA ASP A 111 -6.44 8.80 9.61
C ASP A 111 -4.94 9.11 9.76
N GLU A 112 -4.15 8.21 10.34
CA GLU A 112 -2.68 8.39 10.49
C GLU A 112 -1.92 8.21 9.18
N TYR A 113 -2.53 7.54 8.21
CA TYR A 113 -1.92 7.19 6.93
C TYR A 113 -2.59 7.89 5.74
N GLU A 114 -3.64 8.68 5.96
CA GLU A 114 -4.38 9.38 4.90
C GLU A 114 -3.54 10.52 4.27
N LEU A 115 -3.63 10.66 2.93
CA LEU A 115 -2.96 11.71 2.15
C LEU A 115 -3.89 12.86 1.75
#